data_AF-A0A841A9A6-F1
#
_entry.id   AF-A0A841A9A6-F1
#
_cell.length_a   1.000
_cell.length_b   1.000
_cell.length_c   1.000
_cell.angle_alpha   90.00
_cell.angle_beta   90.00
_cell.angle_gamma   90.00
#
_symmetry.space_group_name_H-M   'P 1'
#
loop_
_entity.id
_entity.type
_entity.pdbx_description
1 polymer ?
#
loop_
_entity_poly.entity_id
_entity_poly.type
_entity_poly.pdbx_seq_one_letter_code
_entity_poly.pdbx_strand_id
1 'polypeptide(L)'
;MNSLDQRRRTAAESLSNYTSPGGGYAFRTYDVRPAHRDEGLLPEDILAANLLSLRLTASDVIPLFAEGDGAPQRLLEAMNNALATLREARPFEAHPSTSDLDQTLAALAAANEAAKGVKGWTSVTVSKVLHRHAPQIVPIIDSRVRSFYGVKKSQDQMLYHQLWSDLRENKGWLTELGQDYSTPDKRELSLLRVADIIIWMPSKDPDAPTVDELAPDTWDREGLEARGWEGFTPLATLDSREVPAVPGVYVVLRDDVSEPEFLPERPQASDRQAYSYTGSDLRSRWVPDASVLYIGQAGTSLRTRLRQYRRFGEGSGLNHKGGRSIWHLADADRLTVAWRQLPVVFDGLGTGTAESGLIRRFKEAHGGSRPFANLVG
;
A
#
# COMPACT_ATOMS: atom_id res chain seq x y z
N MET A 1 -4.03 -18.43 5.70
CA MET A 1 -2.82 -17.59 5.75
C MET A 1 -2.22 -17.64 4.36
N ASN A 2 -1.79 -16.51 3.80
CA ASN A 2 -1.19 -16.54 2.46
C ASN A 2 0.16 -17.26 2.52
N SER A 3 0.59 -17.82 1.41
CA SER A 3 1.87 -18.54 1.27
C SER A 3 2.54 -18.23 -0.05
N LEU A 4 3.86 -18.41 -0.12
CA LEU A 4 4.63 -18.19 -1.35
C LEU A 4 4.13 -19.06 -2.52
N ASP A 5 3.58 -20.24 -2.26
CA ASP A 5 3.00 -21.12 -3.29
C ASP A 5 1.89 -20.42 -4.09
N GLN A 6 1.09 -19.55 -3.45
CA GLN A 6 0.05 -18.77 -4.13
C GLN A 6 0.61 -17.82 -5.18
N ARG A 7 1.89 -17.44 -5.07
CA ARG A 7 2.59 -16.56 -6.02
C ARG A 7 3.30 -17.32 -7.12
N ARG A 8 3.36 -18.65 -7.06
CA ARG A 8 4.18 -19.47 -7.96
C ARG A 8 3.91 -19.20 -9.45
N ARG A 9 2.65 -18.96 -9.82
CA ARG A 9 2.26 -18.69 -11.21
C ARG A 9 2.80 -17.36 -11.76
N THR A 10 2.96 -16.34 -10.91
CA THR A 10 3.40 -15.00 -11.31
C THR A 10 4.85 -14.72 -10.94
N ALA A 11 5.49 -15.59 -10.16
CA ALA A 11 6.80 -15.37 -9.56
C ALA A 11 7.90 -15.07 -10.59
N ALA A 12 7.92 -15.79 -11.72
CA ALA A 12 8.88 -15.54 -12.80
C ALA A 12 8.69 -14.17 -13.46
N GLU A 13 7.44 -13.75 -13.68
CA GLU A 13 7.14 -12.40 -14.19
C GLU A 13 7.56 -11.34 -13.17
N SER A 14 7.28 -11.55 -11.89
CA SER A 14 7.66 -10.65 -10.80
C SER A 14 9.17 -10.44 -10.73
N LEU A 15 9.97 -11.52 -10.76
CA LEU A 15 11.43 -11.42 -10.78
C LEU A 15 11.91 -10.73 -12.05
N SER A 16 11.46 -11.17 -13.23
CA SER A 16 11.86 -10.57 -14.51
C SER A 16 11.62 -9.07 -14.57
N ASN A 17 10.46 -8.62 -14.08
CA ASN A 17 10.13 -7.21 -14.01
C ASN A 17 11.01 -6.46 -13.02
N TYR A 18 11.22 -7.00 -11.82
CA TYR A 18 12.03 -6.34 -10.79
C TYR A 18 13.51 -6.26 -11.19
N THR A 19 14.04 -7.32 -11.81
CA THR A 19 15.44 -7.42 -12.21
C THR A 19 15.73 -6.85 -13.60
N SER A 20 14.71 -6.37 -14.31
CA SER A 20 14.84 -5.86 -15.68
C SER A 20 15.90 -4.75 -15.78
N PRO A 21 16.88 -4.85 -16.69
CA PRO A 21 17.95 -3.85 -16.81
C PRO A 21 17.46 -2.44 -17.14
N GLY A 22 16.31 -2.32 -17.82
CA GLY A 22 15.64 -1.07 -18.16
C GLY A 22 14.45 -0.74 -17.25
N GLY A 23 14.19 -1.55 -16.22
CA GLY A 23 13.12 -1.33 -15.26
C GLY A 23 13.46 -0.23 -14.26
N GLY A 24 12.43 0.47 -13.75
CA GLY A 24 12.57 1.55 -12.76
C GLY A 24 12.67 1.06 -11.30
N TYR A 25 13.00 -0.21 -11.07
CA TYR A 25 13.10 -0.79 -9.73
C TYR A 25 14.53 -0.65 -9.16
N ALA A 26 14.63 -0.76 -7.84
CA ALA A 26 15.88 -0.58 -7.12
C ALA A 26 16.90 -1.71 -7.32
N PHE A 27 16.62 -2.73 -8.12
CA PHE A 27 17.49 -3.91 -8.26
C PHE A 27 18.93 -3.57 -8.64
N ARG A 28 19.11 -2.62 -9.58
CA ARG A 28 20.45 -2.24 -10.05
C ARG A 28 21.25 -1.37 -9.10
N THR A 29 20.63 -0.86 -8.04
CA THR A 29 21.24 0.12 -7.12
C THR A 29 21.30 -0.41 -5.70
N TYR A 30 20.17 -0.92 -5.19
CA TYR A 30 20.06 -1.47 -3.85
C TYR A 30 20.76 -2.82 -3.72
N ASP A 31 20.56 -3.75 -4.65
CA ASP A 31 21.08 -5.13 -4.56
C ASP A 31 22.56 -5.29 -4.92
N VAL A 32 23.26 -4.19 -5.19
CA VAL A 32 24.73 -4.17 -5.37
C VAL A 32 25.41 -4.23 -4.00
N ARG A 33 26.41 -5.11 -3.86
CA ARG A 33 27.18 -5.22 -2.61
C ARG A 33 27.92 -3.90 -2.30
N PRO A 34 27.84 -3.39 -1.06
CA PRO A 34 28.63 -2.23 -0.63
C PRO A 34 30.14 -2.52 -0.65
N ALA A 35 30.96 -1.53 -1.00
CA ALA A 35 32.41 -1.69 -1.16
C ALA A 35 33.15 -1.91 0.18
N HIS A 36 32.63 -1.34 1.29
CA HIS A 36 33.32 -1.26 2.58
C HIS A 36 32.77 -2.26 3.61
N ARG A 37 32.74 -3.56 3.29
CA ARG A 37 32.06 -4.55 4.13
C ARG A 37 32.66 -4.58 5.55
N ASP A 38 33.97 -4.47 5.72
CA ASP A 38 34.61 -4.79 7.01
C ASP A 38 34.74 -3.61 7.99
N GLU A 39 34.39 -2.40 7.56
CA GLU A 39 34.60 -1.14 8.33
C GLU A 39 33.34 -0.67 9.08
N GLY A 40 32.28 -1.49 9.10
CA GLY A 40 30.97 -1.12 9.65
C GLY A 40 30.08 -0.39 8.62
N LEU A 41 28.93 0.09 9.07
CA LEU A 41 28.01 0.89 8.26
C LEU A 41 28.55 2.30 8.04
N LEU A 42 28.44 2.80 6.82
CA LEU A 42 28.71 4.19 6.47
C LEU A 42 27.41 5.00 6.30
N PRO A 43 27.46 6.35 6.33
CA PRO A 43 26.26 7.18 6.12
C PRO A 43 25.50 6.87 4.81
N GLU A 44 26.21 6.56 3.73
CA GLU A 44 25.65 6.17 2.44
C GLU A 44 24.92 4.82 2.47
N ASP A 45 25.34 3.89 3.33
CA ASP A 45 24.65 2.61 3.52
C ASP A 45 23.28 2.82 4.15
N ILE A 46 23.20 3.75 5.11
CA ILE A 46 21.95 4.16 5.73
C ILE A 46 21.02 4.81 4.69
N LEU A 47 21.54 5.77 3.92
CA LEU A 47 20.76 6.48 2.91
C LEU A 47 20.31 5.58 1.76
N ALA A 48 21.07 4.56 1.41
CA ALA A 48 20.69 3.62 0.35
C ALA A 48 19.40 2.85 0.66
N ALA A 49 19.00 2.74 1.93
CA ALA A 49 17.71 2.15 2.29
C ALA A 49 16.51 2.96 1.76
N ASN A 50 16.70 4.23 1.37
CA ASN A 50 15.68 5.02 0.66
C ASN A 50 15.30 4.43 -0.70
N LEU A 51 16.20 3.65 -1.34
CA LEU A 51 15.90 2.95 -2.59
C LEU A 51 14.79 1.91 -2.41
N LEU A 52 14.56 1.43 -1.17
CA LEU A 52 13.42 0.60 -0.80
C LEU A 52 12.29 1.42 -0.14
N SER A 53 12.01 2.61 -0.68
CA SER A 53 10.87 3.45 -0.29
C SER A 53 10.90 4.02 1.14
N LEU A 54 12.09 4.17 1.74
CA LEU A 54 12.27 5.01 2.92
C LEU A 54 12.46 6.49 2.54
N ARG A 55 12.42 7.38 3.54
CA ARG A 55 12.62 8.84 3.38
C ARG A 55 13.57 9.39 4.44
N LEU A 56 14.68 8.71 4.65
CA LEU A 56 15.74 9.14 5.56
C LEU A 56 16.43 10.39 5.01
N THR A 57 16.70 11.33 5.89
CA THR A 57 17.33 12.62 5.61
C THR A 57 18.61 12.78 6.43
N ALA A 58 19.35 13.87 6.21
CA ALA A 58 20.55 14.18 6.99
C ALA A 58 20.28 14.19 8.50
N SER A 59 19.11 14.66 8.96
CA SER A 59 18.77 14.68 10.39
C SER A 59 18.55 13.29 11.00
N ASP A 60 18.30 12.27 10.17
CA ASP A 60 18.13 10.89 10.63
C ASP A 60 19.47 10.13 10.66
N VAL A 61 20.45 10.57 9.87
CA VAL A 61 21.72 9.88 9.65
C VAL A 61 22.87 10.51 10.41
N ILE A 62 23.06 11.82 10.33
CA ILE A 62 24.19 12.53 10.99
C ILE A 62 24.29 12.18 12.49
N PRO A 63 23.18 12.15 13.26
CA PRO A 63 23.28 11.81 14.68
C PRO A 63 23.82 10.43 14.97
N LEU A 64 23.69 9.44 14.06
CA LEU A 64 24.24 8.09 14.27
C LEU A 64 25.77 8.10 14.34
N PHE A 65 26.41 9.00 13.59
CA PHE A 65 27.86 9.06 13.37
C PHE A 65 28.56 10.16 14.16
N ALA A 66 27.81 10.95 14.94
CA ALA A 66 28.41 11.95 15.82
C ALA A 66 29.13 11.27 17.01
N GLU A 67 30.14 11.93 17.57
CA GLU A 67 30.80 11.47 18.80
C GLU A 67 29.82 11.42 19.97
N GLY A 68 29.93 10.39 20.81
CA GLY A 68 29.13 10.21 22.03
C GLY A 68 28.62 8.79 22.21
N ASP A 69 27.70 8.62 23.16
CA ASP A 69 27.11 7.34 23.55
C ASP A 69 25.57 7.39 23.57
N GLY A 70 24.98 8.37 22.88
CA GLY A 70 23.54 8.61 22.84
C GLY A 70 22.73 7.50 22.16
N ALA A 71 21.39 7.63 22.16
CA ALA A 71 20.52 6.65 21.51
C ALA A 71 20.84 6.40 20.02
N PRO A 72 21.17 7.42 19.20
CA PRO A 72 21.62 7.22 17.83
C PRO A 72 22.92 6.40 17.71
N GLN A 73 23.94 6.70 18.53
CA GLN A 73 25.22 5.97 18.51
C GLN A 73 25.04 4.51 18.94
N ARG A 74 24.25 4.26 20.00
CA ARG A 74 23.92 2.90 20.44
C ARG A 74 23.15 2.11 19.38
N LEU A 75 22.30 2.77 18.59
CA LEU A 75 21.64 2.14 17.46
C LEU A 75 22.65 1.76 16.36
N LEU A 76 23.56 2.66 15.99
CA LEU A 76 24.62 2.36 15.02
C LEU A 76 25.49 1.18 15.48
N GLU A 77 25.92 1.20 16.74
CA GLU A 77 26.68 0.11 17.36
C GLU A 77 25.91 -1.22 17.32
N ALA A 78 24.63 -1.22 17.69
CA ALA A 78 23.79 -2.42 17.64
C ALA A 78 23.61 -2.95 16.21
N MET A 79 23.45 -2.08 15.22
CA MET A 79 23.38 -2.48 13.80
C MET A 79 24.70 -3.06 13.30
N ASN A 80 25.84 -2.48 13.66
CA ASN A 80 27.17 -3.00 13.31
C ASN A 80 27.41 -4.37 13.96
N ASN A 81 27.04 -4.55 15.23
CA ASN A 81 27.12 -5.84 15.93
C ASN A 81 26.21 -6.90 15.28
N ALA A 82 25.01 -6.51 14.84
CA ALA A 82 24.13 -7.39 14.07
C ALA A 82 24.79 -7.80 12.74
N LEU A 83 25.43 -6.89 12.01
CA LEU A 83 26.11 -7.25 10.77
C LEU A 83 27.32 -8.16 10.98
N ALA A 84 28.12 -7.91 12.01
CA ALA A 84 29.29 -8.73 12.32
C ALA A 84 28.91 -10.20 12.56
N THR A 85 27.74 -10.45 13.17
CA THR A 85 27.24 -11.80 13.45
C THR A 85 26.50 -12.41 12.26
N LEU A 86 25.64 -11.65 11.59
CA LEU A 86 24.72 -12.16 10.57
C LEU A 86 25.38 -12.39 9.21
N ARG A 87 26.47 -11.69 8.88
CA ARG A 87 27.13 -11.85 7.57
C ARG A 87 27.66 -13.25 7.31
N GLU A 88 28.07 -13.94 8.38
CA GLU A 88 28.62 -15.29 8.35
C GLU A 88 27.59 -16.34 8.81
N ALA A 89 26.36 -15.91 9.11
CA ALA A 89 25.28 -16.82 9.44
C ALA A 89 24.84 -17.62 8.21
N ARG A 90 24.33 -18.83 8.48
CA ARG A 90 23.68 -19.66 7.46
C ARG A 90 22.46 -18.93 6.86
N PRO A 91 22.02 -19.29 5.64
CA PRO A 91 20.79 -18.75 5.08
C PRO A 91 19.58 -18.97 5.98
N PHE A 92 18.62 -18.03 5.93
CA PHE A 92 17.45 -17.98 6.81
C PHE A 92 16.67 -19.30 6.87
N GLU A 93 16.37 -19.90 5.73
CA GLU A 93 15.65 -21.17 5.63
C GLU A 93 16.48 -22.40 6.06
N ALA A 94 17.80 -22.25 6.19
CA ALA A 94 18.72 -23.33 6.54
C ALA A 94 18.86 -23.54 8.06
N HIS A 95 18.25 -22.68 8.88
CA HIS A 95 18.13 -22.91 10.32
C HIS A 95 17.25 -24.15 10.59
N PRO A 96 17.65 -25.08 11.49
CA PRO A 96 16.95 -26.34 11.74
C PRO A 96 15.69 -26.18 12.58
N SER A 97 15.55 -25.08 13.33
CA SER A 97 14.38 -24.79 14.16
C SER A 97 14.18 -23.28 14.31
N THR A 98 12.98 -22.88 14.72
CA THR A 98 12.69 -21.48 15.07
C THR A 98 13.51 -20.99 16.26
N SER A 99 13.87 -21.87 17.20
CA SER A 99 14.74 -21.52 18.33
C SER A 99 16.17 -21.20 17.88
N ASP A 100 16.72 -21.96 16.92
CA ASP A 100 18.06 -21.70 16.36
C ASP A 100 18.08 -20.42 15.51
N LEU A 101 16.99 -20.18 14.76
CA LEU A 101 16.77 -18.92 14.05
C LEU A 101 16.70 -17.74 15.02
N ASP A 102 15.89 -17.83 16.08
CA ASP A 102 15.73 -16.76 17.08
C ASP A 102 17.06 -16.43 17.77
N GLN A 103 17.86 -17.44 18.11
CA GLN A 103 19.19 -17.23 18.67
C GLN A 103 20.11 -16.50 17.69
N THR A 104 20.07 -16.86 16.41
CA THR A 104 20.86 -16.20 15.35
C THR A 104 20.41 -14.75 15.14
N LEU A 105 19.11 -14.49 15.16
CA LEU A 105 18.54 -13.16 14.97
C LEU A 105 18.54 -12.30 16.25
N ALA A 106 19.10 -12.78 17.36
CA ALA A 106 19.13 -12.03 18.62
C ALA A 106 19.82 -10.66 18.49
N ALA A 107 20.91 -10.58 17.71
CA ALA A 107 21.60 -9.31 17.45
C ALA A 107 20.75 -8.34 16.60
N LEU A 108 19.97 -8.86 15.64
CA LEU A 108 18.98 -8.07 14.90
C LEU A 108 17.86 -7.57 15.82
N ALA A 109 17.38 -8.42 16.75
CA ALA A 109 16.39 -8.03 17.74
C ALA A 109 16.91 -6.91 18.67
N ALA A 110 18.17 -6.97 19.07
CA ALA A 110 18.82 -5.91 19.85
C ALA A 110 18.90 -4.58 19.06
N ALA A 111 19.24 -4.62 17.77
CA ALA A 111 19.23 -3.43 16.91
C ALA A 111 17.80 -2.85 16.76
N ASN A 112 16.79 -3.71 16.61
CA ASN A 112 15.39 -3.29 16.58
C ASN A 112 14.92 -2.66 17.90
N GLU A 113 15.42 -3.15 19.04
CA GLU A 113 15.14 -2.55 20.35
C GLU A 113 15.78 -1.18 20.49
N ALA A 114 17.07 -1.05 20.13
CA ALA A 114 17.79 0.23 20.14
C ALA A 114 17.10 1.29 19.26
N ALA A 115 16.51 0.87 18.13
CA ALA A 115 15.80 1.76 17.21
C ALA A 115 14.61 2.48 17.85
N LYS A 116 13.97 1.90 18.88
CA LYS A 116 12.85 2.54 19.59
C LYS A 116 13.25 3.82 20.31
N GLY A 117 14.53 3.94 20.67
CA GLY A 117 15.09 5.13 21.33
C GLY A 117 15.45 6.26 20.36
N VAL A 118 15.34 6.05 19.05
CA VAL A 118 15.77 7.01 18.03
C VAL A 118 14.56 7.44 17.21
N LYS A 119 14.26 8.75 17.23
CA LYS A 119 13.13 9.33 16.49
C LYS A 119 13.27 9.00 14.99
N GLY A 120 12.19 8.52 14.37
CA GLY A 120 12.15 8.19 12.95
C GLY A 120 12.68 6.79 12.61
N TRP A 121 13.28 6.08 13.57
CA TRP A 121 13.77 4.72 13.39
C TRP A 121 12.78 3.67 13.88
N THR A 122 12.72 2.56 13.16
CA THR A 122 11.84 1.41 13.43
C THR A 122 12.53 0.13 12.97
N SER A 123 11.97 -1.04 13.31
CA SER A 123 12.47 -2.31 12.79
C SER A 123 12.39 -2.42 11.25
N VAL A 124 11.45 -1.69 10.61
CA VAL A 124 11.40 -1.54 9.15
C VAL A 124 12.66 -0.86 8.61
N THR A 125 13.07 0.24 9.25
CA THR A 125 14.28 0.98 8.87
C THR A 125 15.53 0.12 9.03
N VAL A 126 15.69 -0.51 10.21
CA VAL A 126 16.82 -1.40 10.51
C VAL A 126 16.89 -2.55 9.50
N SER A 127 15.77 -3.23 9.24
CA SER A 127 15.76 -4.37 8.31
C SER A 127 16.22 -3.99 6.89
N LYS A 128 15.79 -2.83 6.37
CA LYS A 128 16.17 -2.37 5.02
C LYS A 128 17.62 -1.92 4.91
N VAL A 129 18.19 -1.39 5.99
CA VAL A 129 19.63 -1.09 6.05
C VAL A 129 20.40 -2.41 6.07
N LEU A 130 20.12 -3.28 7.04
CA LEU A 130 20.93 -4.49 7.26
C LEU A 130 20.76 -5.55 6.16
N HIS A 131 19.56 -5.67 5.57
CA HIS A 131 19.30 -6.61 4.46
C HIS A 131 20.23 -6.39 3.28
N ARG A 132 20.57 -5.13 2.97
CA ARG A 132 21.51 -4.82 1.87
C ARG A 132 22.88 -5.48 2.06
N HIS A 133 23.32 -5.64 3.30
CA HIS A 133 24.64 -6.19 3.64
C HIS A 133 24.61 -7.68 4.00
N ALA A 134 23.45 -8.22 4.38
CA ALA A 134 23.24 -9.61 4.77
C ALA A 134 21.90 -10.16 4.24
N PRO A 135 21.66 -10.16 2.92
CA PRO A 135 20.36 -10.52 2.33
C PRO A 135 20.01 -12.01 2.49
N GLN A 136 20.98 -12.84 2.86
CA GLN A 136 20.77 -14.27 3.10
C GLN A 136 20.09 -14.59 4.43
N ILE A 137 20.11 -13.67 5.40
CA ILE A 137 19.61 -13.92 6.76
C ILE A 137 18.76 -12.78 7.34
N VAL A 138 18.93 -11.54 6.90
CA VAL A 138 18.10 -10.43 7.38
C VAL A 138 16.85 -10.34 6.49
N PRO A 139 15.64 -10.63 6.97
CA PRO A 139 14.43 -10.43 6.18
C PRO A 139 14.10 -8.94 6.06
N ILE A 140 13.64 -8.49 4.89
CA ILE A 140 13.00 -7.18 4.77
C ILE A 140 11.62 -7.28 5.43
N ILE A 141 11.34 -6.38 6.37
CA ILE A 141 10.02 -6.28 6.99
C ILE A 141 9.41 -4.91 6.71
N ASP A 142 8.23 -4.91 6.10
CA ASP A 142 7.43 -3.70 5.90
C ASP A 142 5.93 -4.02 5.97
N SER A 143 5.09 -3.04 5.64
CA SER A 143 3.63 -3.24 5.67
C SER A 143 3.15 -4.26 4.65
N ARG A 144 3.83 -4.46 3.51
CA ARG A 144 3.45 -5.44 2.48
C ARG A 144 3.72 -6.84 2.98
N VAL A 145 4.94 -7.11 3.46
CA VAL A 145 5.32 -8.42 4.00
C VAL A 145 4.45 -8.78 5.21
N ARG A 146 4.18 -7.82 6.10
CA ARG A 146 3.25 -8.01 7.22
C ARG A 146 1.82 -8.32 6.78
N SER A 147 1.31 -7.61 5.78
CA SER A 147 -0.03 -7.83 5.26
C SER A 147 -0.16 -9.21 4.63
N PHE A 148 0.84 -9.61 3.84
CA PHE A 148 0.90 -10.93 3.20
C PHE A 148 0.72 -12.05 4.24
N TYR A 149 1.47 -12.00 5.33
CA TYR A 149 1.40 -12.99 6.40
C TYR A 149 0.28 -12.74 7.44
N GLY A 150 -0.47 -11.63 7.35
CA GLY A 150 -1.51 -11.29 8.33
C GLY A 150 -0.96 -10.95 9.73
N VAL A 151 0.26 -10.42 9.80
CA VAL A 151 0.99 -10.16 11.05
C VAL A 151 0.97 -8.67 11.42
N LYS A 152 0.78 -8.35 12.71
CA LYS A 152 0.79 -6.95 13.19
C LYS A 152 2.21 -6.40 13.35
N LYS A 153 2.34 -5.07 13.43
CA LYS A 153 3.62 -4.36 13.59
C LYS A 153 4.44 -4.76 14.83
N SER A 154 3.79 -5.26 15.88
CA SER A 154 4.43 -5.65 17.15
C SER A 154 4.82 -7.14 17.19
N GLN A 155 4.67 -7.87 16.08
CA GLN A 155 4.77 -9.33 16.03
C GLN A 155 5.90 -9.80 15.10
N ASP A 156 7.06 -9.13 15.14
CA ASP A 156 8.19 -9.39 14.22
C ASP A 156 8.68 -10.84 14.32
N GLN A 157 8.74 -11.40 15.54
CA GLN A 157 9.12 -12.80 15.74
C GLN A 157 8.13 -13.77 15.06
N MET A 158 6.82 -13.51 15.18
CA MET A 158 5.80 -14.32 14.50
C MET A 158 5.93 -14.22 12.98
N LEU A 159 6.26 -13.03 12.46
CA LEU A 159 6.53 -12.84 11.04
C LEU A 159 7.75 -13.65 10.60
N TYR A 160 8.84 -13.65 11.36
CA TYR A 160 10.05 -14.42 11.03
C TYR A 160 9.77 -15.92 11.01
N HIS A 161 9.01 -16.45 11.97
CA HIS A 161 8.67 -17.86 12.02
C HIS A 161 7.79 -18.29 10.84
N GLN A 162 6.81 -17.46 10.47
CA GLN A 162 5.94 -17.75 9.32
C GLN A 162 6.71 -17.70 8.00
N LEU A 163 7.51 -16.66 7.78
CA LEU A 163 8.38 -16.55 6.61
C LEU A 163 9.38 -17.72 6.54
N TRP A 164 9.92 -18.15 7.68
CA TRP A 164 10.87 -19.26 7.75
C TRP A 164 10.22 -20.58 7.35
N SER A 165 9.01 -20.87 7.86
CA SER A 165 8.27 -22.08 7.50
C SER A 165 7.93 -22.06 6.01
N ASP A 166 7.38 -20.94 5.53
CA ASP A 166 6.93 -20.78 4.14
C ASP A 166 8.08 -20.92 3.13
N LEU A 167 9.26 -20.33 3.43
CA LEU A 167 10.46 -20.51 2.62
C LEU A 167 10.93 -21.97 2.56
N ARG A 168 10.84 -22.70 3.68
CA ARG A 168 11.27 -24.11 3.74
C ARG A 168 10.31 -25.03 2.98
N GLU A 169 9.01 -24.80 3.12
CA GLU A 169 7.97 -25.52 2.39
C GLU A 169 8.09 -25.29 0.87
N ASN A 170 8.46 -24.08 0.46
CA ASN A 170 8.57 -23.67 -0.94
C ASN A 170 9.99 -23.70 -1.51
N LYS A 171 10.97 -24.22 -0.75
CA LYS A 171 12.40 -24.13 -1.08
C LYS A 171 12.72 -24.61 -2.49
N GLY A 172 12.18 -25.76 -2.89
CA GLY A 172 12.52 -26.41 -4.16
C GLY A 172 12.30 -25.49 -5.38
N TRP A 173 11.06 -25.02 -5.56
CA TRP A 173 10.74 -24.19 -6.72
C TRP A 173 11.29 -22.76 -6.61
N LEU A 174 11.45 -22.22 -5.38
CA LEU A 174 12.09 -20.92 -5.18
C LEU A 174 13.58 -20.96 -5.54
N THR A 175 14.28 -22.06 -5.21
CA THR A 175 15.68 -22.26 -5.60
C THR A 175 15.81 -22.39 -7.10
N GLU A 176 14.98 -23.22 -7.74
CA GLU A 176 14.97 -23.37 -9.21
C GLU A 176 14.72 -22.03 -9.89
N LEU A 177 13.70 -21.28 -9.44
CA LEU A 177 13.39 -19.97 -9.98
C LEU A 177 14.52 -18.95 -9.80
N GLY A 178 15.19 -18.95 -8.64
CA GLY A 178 16.26 -18.00 -8.33
C GLY A 178 17.53 -18.18 -9.17
N GLN A 179 17.77 -19.37 -9.73
CA GLN A 179 18.98 -19.69 -10.51
C GLN A 179 19.12 -18.87 -11.79
N ASP A 180 18.00 -18.44 -12.39
CA ASP A 180 17.99 -17.65 -13.62
C ASP A 180 18.34 -16.17 -13.40
N TYR A 181 18.48 -15.75 -12.14
CA TYR A 181 18.67 -14.36 -11.78
C TYR A 181 19.95 -14.17 -10.96
N SER A 182 20.66 -13.08 -11.24
CA SER A 182 21.83 -12.68 -10.45
C SER A 182 21.76 -11.20 -10.13
N THR A 183 22.31 -10.82 -8.99
CA THR A 183 22.50 -9.41 -8.64
C THR A 183 23.37 -8.71 -9.70
N PRO A 184 23.35 -7.36 -9.78
CA PRO A 184 24.14 -6.64 -10.77
C PRO A 184 25.65 -6.91 -10.66
N ASP A 185 26.12 -7.23 -9.46
CA ASP A 185 27.48 -7.68 -9.13
C ASP A 185 27.67 -9.21 -9.20
N LYS A 186 26.80 -9.91 -9.93
CA LYS A 186 26.93 -11.33 -10.32
C LYS A 186 26.87 -12.36 -9.18
N ARG A 187 26.19 -12.03 -8.07
CA ARG A 187 25.92 -13.00 -7.00
C ARG A 187 24.57 -13.66 -7.23
N GLU A 188 24.44 -14.89 -6.72
CA GLU A 188 23.14 -15.55 -6.59
C GLU A 188 22.22 -14.74 -5.68
N LEU A 189 20.91 -14.76 -6.00
CA LEU A 189 19.89 -14.21 -5.10
C LEU A 189 19.65 -15.15 -3.92
N SER A 190 19.61 -14.60 -2.71
CA SER A 190 19.14 -15.36 -1.56
C SER A 190 17.66 -15.70 -1.70
N LEU A 191 17.21 -16.80 -1.11
CA LEU A 191 15.79 -17.15 -1.08
C LEU A 191 14.94 -16.09 -0.38
N LEU A 192 15.48 -15.45 0.66
CA LEU A 192 14.84 -14.28 1.28
C LEU A 192 14.58 -13.16 0.28
N ARG A 193 15.56 -12.85 -0.58
CA ARG A 193 15.40 -11.77 -1.56
C ARG A 193 14.48 -12.17 -2.70
N VAL A 194 14.53 -13.43 -3.15
CA VAL A 194 13.56 -13.99 -4.10
C VAL A 194 12.14 -13.86 -3.56
N ALA A 195 11.90 -14.33 -2.33
CA ALA A 195 10.60 -14.23 -1.67
C ALA A 195 10.16 -12.77 -1.46
N ASP A 196 11.04 -11.90 -1.00
CA ASP A 196 10.73 -10.47 -0.84
C ASP A 196 10.33 -9.82 -2.17
N ILE A 197 11.04 -10.08 -3.27
CA ILE A 197 10.67 -9.57 -4.59
C ILE A 197 9.28 -10.09 -5.00
N ILE A 198 9.01 -11.38 -4.83
CA ILE A 198 7.74 -11.99 -5.23
C ILE A 198 6.57 -11.51 -4.35
N ILE A 199 6.80 -11.29 -3.05
CA ILE A 199 5.80 -10.74 -2.12
C ILE A 199 5.56 -9.25 -2.41
N TRP A 200 6.62 -8.50 -2.71
CA TRP A 200 6.56 -7.05 -2.88
C TRP A 200 6.07 -6.62 -4.25
N MET A 201 6.48 -7.34 -5.30
CA MET A 201 6.06 -7.07 -6.66
C MET A 201 4.56 -7.29 -6.77
N PRO A 202 3.85 -6.43 -7.52
CA PRO A 202 2.44 -6.64 -7.78
C PRO A 202 2.30 -8.00 -8.47
N SER A 203 1.87 -9.00 -7.71
CA SER A 203 1.26 -10.19 -8.26
C SER A 203 0.00 -9.68 -8.92
N LYS A 204 -0.15 -9.86 -10.23
CA LYS A 204 -1.49 -9.84 -10.83
C LYS A 204 -2.25 -10.94 -10.10
N ASP A 205 -2.96 -10.60 -9.04
CA ASP A 205 -3.94 -11.51 -8.45
C ASP A 205 -4.94 -11.78 -9.58
N PRO A 206 -5.02 -13.01 -10.13
CA PRO A 206 -5.89 -13.30 -11.26
C PRO A 206 -7.37 -13.10 -10.92
N ASP A 207 -7.72 -12.96 -9.63
CA ASP A 207 -9.08 -12.73 -9.16
C ASP A 207 -9.35 -11.26 -8.77
N ALA A 208 -8.33 -10.38 -8.75
CA ALA A 208 -8.52 -8.95 -8.47
C ALA A 208 -8.94 -8.21 -9.76
N PRO A 209 -10.07 -7.48 -9.74
CA PRO A 209 -10.56 -6.81 -10.94
C PRO A 209 -9.62 -5.67 -11.36
N THR A 210 -9.29 -5.65 -12.64
CA THR A 210 -8.61 -4.56 -13.34
C THR A 210 -9.51 -3.31 -13.43
N VAL A 211 -8.92 -2.16 -13.78
CA VAL A 211 -9.71 -0.94 -14.07
C VAL A 211 -10.71 -1.23 -15.19
N ASP A 212 -10.30 -2.01 -16.20
CA ASP A 212 -11.15 -2.43 -17.31
C ASP A 212 -12.36 -3.23 -16.86
N GLU A 213 -12.19 -4.13 -15.88
CA GLU A 213 -13.28 -4.95 -15.34
C GLU A 213 -14.20 -4.14 -14.42
N LEU A 214 -13.67 -3.14 -13.71
CA LEU A 214 -14.46 -2.25 -12.84
C LEU A 214 -15.23 -1.18 -13.60
N ALA A 215 -14.67 -0.67 -14.71
CA ALA A 215 -15.25 0.43 -15.47
C ALA A 215 -16.49 -0.05 -16.21
N PRO A 216 -17.66 0.59 -16.01
CA PRO A 216 -18.86 0.22 -16.73
C PRO A 216 -18.81 0.74 -18.17
N ASP A 217 -19.55 0.07 -19.06
CA ASP A 217 -19.68 0.51 -20.45
C ASP A 217 -20.58 1.75 -20.57
N THR A 218 -21.57 1.86 -19.68
CA THR A 218 -22.40 3.05 -19.45
C THR A 218 -22.25 3.53 -18.01
N TRP A 219 -22.08 4.84 -17.80
CA TRP A 219 -21.88 5.41 -16.45
C TRP A 219 -23.21 5.67 -15.72
N ASP A 220 -24.06 4.64 -15.72
CA ASP A 220 -25.36 4.58 -15.07
C ASP A 220 -25.48 3.31 -14.21
N ARG A 221 -26.65 3.12 -13.60
CA ARG A 221 -26.92 1.95 -12.76
C ARG A 221 -26.73 0.64 -13.51
N GLU A 222 -27.28 0.53 -14.71
CA GLU A 222 -27.27 -0.70 -15.51
C GLU A 222 -25.84 -1.12 -15.86
N GLY A 223 -25.01 -0.17 -16.33
CA GLY A 223 -23.62 -0.44 -16.65
C GLY A 223 -22.79 -0.85 -15.43
N LEU A 224 -23.06 -0.25 -14.26
CA LEU A 224 -22.41 -0.64 -13.01
C LEU A 224 -22.86 -2.02 -12.52
N GLU A 225 -24.16 -2.33 -12.58
CA GLU A 225 -24.69 -3.67 -12.23
C GLU A 225 -24.07 -4.75 -13.13
N ALA A 226 -23.94 -4.48 -14.43
CA ALA A 226 -23.27 -5.37 -15.38
C ALA A 226 -21.80 -5.67 -15.04
N ARG A 227 -21.14 -4.76 -14.31
CA ARG A 227 -19.76 -4.95 -13.79
C ARG A 227 -19.72 -5.38 -12.32
N GLY A 228 -20.85 -5.84 -11.78
CA GLY A 228 -20.95 -6.42 -10.44
C GLY A 228 -20.84 -5.41 -9.30
N TRP A 229 -21.16 -4.14 -9.53
CA TRP A 229 -21.30 -3.16 -8.45
C TRP A 229 -22.52 -3.50 -7.60
N GLU A 230 -22.45 -3.22 -6.31
CA GLU A 230 -23.47 -3.58 -5.33
C GLU A 230 -23.88 -2.37 -4.48
N GLY A 231 -24.91 -2.51 -3.66
CA GLY A 231 -25.31 -1.52 -2.67
C GLY A 231 -26.48 -0.67 -3.13
N PHE A 232 -26.34 0.09 -4.22
CA PHE A 232 -27.34 1.00 -4.81
C PHE A 232 -28.44 1.53 -3.87
N THR A 233 -28.03 1.97 -2.68
CA THR A 233 -28.93 2.34 -1.58
C THR A 233 -28.80 3.84 -1.35
N PRO A 234 -29.86 4.56 -0.94
CA PRO A 234 -29.76 5.99 -0.64
C PRO A 234 -28.65 6.28 0.37
N LEU A 235 -27.71 7.16 0.00
CA LEU A 235 -26.54 7.47 0.83
C LEU A 235 -26.96 8.08 2.17
N ALA A 236 -27.98 8.93 2.16
CA ALA A 236 -28.49 9.63 3.33
C ALA A 236 -29.02 8.69 4.42
N THR A 237 -29.59 7.54 4.05
CA THR A 237 -30.20 6.58 4.98
C THR A 237 -29.43 5.27 5.12
N LEU A 238 -28.33 5.09 4.38
CA LEU A 238 -27.52 3.88 4.34
C LEU A 238 -27.18 3.35 5.74
N ASP A 239 -27.58 2.12 6.05
CA ASP A 239 -27.10 1.42 7.24
C ASP A 239 -25.67 0.93 7.01
N SER A 240 -24.73 1.48 7.77
CA SER A 240 -23.31 1.09 7.66
C SER A 240 -23.05 -0.40 7.92
N ARG A 241 -23.97 -1.13 8.58
CA ARG A 241 -23.84 -2.58 8.81
C ARG A 241 -23.97 -3.40 7.53
N GLU A 242 -24.75 -2.90 6.57
CA GLU A 242 -24.96 -3.52 5.25
C GLU A 242 -23.75 -3.33 4.34
N VAL A 243 -22.89 -2.35 4.66
CA VAL A 243 -21.67 -2.09 3.90
C VAL A 243 -20.56 -3.05 4.35
N PRO A 244 -19.86 -3.70 3.40
CA PRO A 244 -18.70 -4.52 3.69
C PRO A 244 -17.60 -3.78 4.46
N ALA A 245 -16.98 -4.45 5.43
CA ALA A 245 -15.88 -3.90 6.22
C ALA A 245 -14.49 -4.17 5.58
N VAL A 246 -14.42 -4.11 4.26
CA VAL A 246 -13.21 -4.38 3.45
C VAL A 246 -12.83 -3.16 2.59
N PRO A 247 -11.62 -3.11 2.02
CA PRO A 247 -11.26 -2.09 1.04
C PRO A 247 -12.15 -2.11 -0.21
N GLY A 248 -12.17 -1.01 -0.94
CA GLY A 248 -12.91 -0.95 -2.19
C GLY A 248 -12.97 0.43 -2.83
N VAL A 249 -13.77 0.53 -3.87
CA VAL A 249 -14.19 1.78 -4.52
C VAL A 249 -15.71 1.93 -4.43
N TYR A 250 -16.19 3.15 -4.47
CA TYR A 250 -17.61 3.46 -4.42
C TYR A 250 -17.94 4.62 -5.38
N VAL A 251 -19.19 4.67 -5.81
CA VAL A 251 -19.73 5.74 -6.65
C VAL A 251 -21.02 6.29 -6.04
N VAL A 252 -21.25 7.58 -6.24
CA VAL A 252 -22.53 8.24 -5.91
C VAL A 252 -23.27 8.53 -7.21
N LEU A 253 -24.54 8.13 -7.28
CA LEU A 253 -25.38 8.24 -8.46
C LEU A 253 -26.59 9.14 -8.23
N ARG A 254 -27.01 9.78 -9.32
CA ARG A 254 -28.32 10.42 -9.49
C ARG A 254 -28.99 9.80 -10.72
N ASP A 255 -30.16 9.20 -10.52
CA ASP A 255 -30.90 8.52 -11.61
C ASP A 255 -31.47 9.55 -12.61
N ASP A 256 -31.88 10.71 -12.11
CA ASP A 256 -32.25 11.85 -12.95
C ASP A 256 -30.98 12.53 -13.47
N VAL A 257 -30.89 12.71 -14.79
CA VAL A 257 -29.73 13.31 -15.46
C VAL A 257 -29.99 14.74 -15.93
N SER A 258 -31.19 15.30 -15.66
CA SER A 258 -31.45 16.72 -15.89
C SER A 258 -30.52 17.59 -15.04
N GLU A 259 -30.31 18.85 -15.45
CA GLU A 259 -29.59 19.79 -14.58
C GLU A 259 -30.30 19.90 -13.22
N PRO A 260 -29.60 19.66 -12.09
CA PRO A 260 -30.20 19.69 -10.77
C PRO A 260 -30.31 21.12 -10.26
N GLU A 261 -31.21 21.33 -9.31
CA GLU A 261 -31.23 22.58 -8.54
C GLU A 261 -30.05 22.61 -7.55
N PHE A 262 -29.23 23.66 -7.64
CA PHE A 262 -28.10 23.89 -6.75
C PHE A 262 -28.49 24.80 -5.58
N LEU A 263 -28.40 24.27 -4.37
CA LEU A 263 -28.56 25.04 -3.13
C LEU A 263 -27.38 26.02 -2.96
N PRO A 264 -27.64 27.29 -2.57
CA PRO A 264 -26.60 28.28 -2.33
C PRO A 264 -25.70 27.91 -1.13
N GLU A 265 -26.27 27.20 -0.16
CA GLU A 265 -25.57 26.66 1.01
C GLU A 265 -25.92 25.18 1.19
N ARG A 266 -24.98 24.42 1.76
CA ARG A 266 -25.25 23.02 2.10
C ARG A 266 -26.08 22.98 3.39
N PRO A 267 -27.11 22.12 3.50
CA PRO A 267 -28.04 22.10 4.64
C PRO A 267 -27.39 21.97 6.03
N GLN A 268 -26.15 21.48 6.11
CA GLN A 268 -25.40 21.25 7.35
C GLN A 268 -23.98 21.82 7.31
N ALA A 269 -23.72 22.83 6.47
CA ALA A 269 -22.41 23.45 6.38
C ALA A 269 -22.00 24.11 7.70
N SER A 270 -20.78 23.85 8.15
CA SER A 270 -20.11 24.65 9.17
C SER A 270 -18.69 24.99 8.74
N ASP A 271 -18.16 26.11 9.24
CA ASP A 271 -16.78 26.56 8.98
C ASP A 271 -15.73 25.53 9.39
N ARG A 272 -16.06 24.68 10.37
CA ARG A 272 -15.19 23.58 10.82
C ARG A 272 -15.14 22.40 9.85
N GLN A 273 -16.16 22.24 9.00
CA GLN A 273 -16.19 21.18 7.99
C GLN A 273 -15.49 21.62 6.69
N ALA A 274 -16.10 22.54 5.94
CA ALA A 274 -15.60 23.05 4.67
C ALA A 274 -16.43 24.24 4.18
N TYR A 275 -15.83 25.13 3.39
CA TYR A 275 -16.57 26.17 2.67
C TYR A 275 -17.49 25.58 1.61
N SER A 276 -18.66 26.22 1.46
CA SER A 276 -19.62 25.99 0.37
C SER A 276 -19.06 26.43 -0.97
N TYR A 277 -19.48 25.77 -2.04
CA TYR A 277 -19.17 26.20 -3.41
C TYR A 277 -20.14 27.28 -3.86
N THR A 278 -19.71 28.14 -4.78
CA THR A 278 -20.61 29.11 -5.41
C THR A 278 -21.47 28.42 -6.46
N GLY A 279 -22.66 28.96 -6.77
CA GLY A 279 -23.49 28.43 -7.84
C GLY A 279 -22.81 28.40 -9.20
N SER A 280 -21.89 29.34 -9.48
CA SER A 280 -21.08 29.34 -10.71
C SER A 280 -20.08 28.18 -10.74
N ASP A 281 -19.42 27.90 -9.62
CA ASP A 281 -18.50 26.77 -9.50
C ASP A 281 -19.24 25.43 -9.60
N LEU A 282 -20.45 25.32 -9.03
CA LEU A 282 -21.26 24.10 -9.17
C LEU A 282 -21.69 23.87 -10.62
N ARG A 283 -22.20 24.90 -11.31
CA ARG A 283 -22.60 24.79 -12.72
C ARG A 283 -21.44 24.44 -13.64
N SER A 284 -20.24 24.98 -13.41
CA SER A 284 -19.07 24.68 -14.25
C SER A 284 -18.57 23.22 -14.12
N ARG A 285 -18.97 22.53 -13.05
CA ARG A 285 -18.64 21.11 -12.80
C ARG A 285 -19.71 20.16 -13.31
N TRP A 286 -20.90 20.66 -13.63
CA TRP A 286 -22.00 19.81 -14.06
C TRP A 286 -21.65 19.16 -15.39
N VAL A 287 -21.86 17.85 -15.46
CA VAL A 287 -21.66 17.06 -16.69
C VAL A 287 -23.05 16.61 -17.14
N PRO A 288 -23.58 17.16 -18.24
CA PRO A 288 -24.86 16.74 -18.77
C PRO A 288 -24.91 15.23 -19.02
N ASP A 289 -26.08 14.63 -18.81
CA ASP A 289 -26.37 13.22 -19.08
C ASP A 289 -25.56 12.20 -18.24
N ALA A 290 -24.77 12.66 -17.26
CA ALA A 290 -23.98 11.77 -16.40
C ALA A 290 -24.74 11.40 -15.11
N SER A 291 -25.06 10.12 -14.93
CA SER A 291 -25.68 9.62 -13.69
C SER A 291 -24.67 9.49 -12.53
N VAL A 292 -23.39 9.18 -12.82
CA VAL A 292 -22.34 9.09 -11.80
C VAL A 292 -21.78 10.47 -11.46
N LEU A 293 -22.03 10.91 -10.22
CA LEU A 293 -21.63 12.23 -9.72
C LEU A 293 -20.30 12.23 -8.98
N TYR A 294 -19.90 11.10 -8.43
CA TYR A 294 -18.67 10.98 -7.65
C TYR A 294 -18.11 9.57 -7.70
N ILE A 295 -16.79 9.46 -7.82
CA ILE A 295 -16.03 8.22 -7.69
C ILE A 295 -15.08 8.40 -6.51
N GLY A 296 -15.10 7.48 -5.56
CA GLY A 296 -14.29 7.53 -4.35
C GLY A 296 -13.64 6.20 -3.99
N GLN A 297 -12.57 6.25 -3.20
CA GLN A 297 -11.90 5.07 -2.66
C GLN A 297 -12.04 4.90 -1.15
N ALA A 298 -11.96 3.64 -0.71
CA ALA A 298 -11.86 3.22 0.67
C ALA A 298 -10.68 2.25 0.89
N GLY A 299 -9.48 2.77 1.16
CA GLY A 299 -8.25 1.98 1.32
C GLY A 299 -8.17 1.10 2.57
N THR A 300 -9.21 1.03 3.39
CA THR A 300 -9.24 0.17 4.58
C THR A 300 -10.61 -0.46 4.78
N SER A 301 -11.68 0.35 4.70
CA SER A 301 -13.03 -0.11 4.98
C SER A 301 -14.05 0.77 4.27
N LEU A 302 -14.78 0.21 3.30
CA LEU A 302 -15.94 0.82 2.65
C LEU A 302 -16.96 1.28 3.71
N ARG A 303 -17.29 0.41 4.66
CA ARG A 303 -18.15 0.72 5.81
C ARG A 303 -17.74 2.00 6.52
N THR A 304 -16.47 2.10 6.91
CA THR A 304 -15.96 3.26 7.65
C THR A 304 -16.02 4.52 6.78
N ARG A 305 -15.63 4.40 5.51
CA ARG A 305 -15.57 5.51 4.56
C ARG A 305 -16.95 6.06 4.21
N LEU A 306 -17.91 5.21 3.91
CA LEU A 306 -19.30 5.60 3.59
C LEU A 306 -20.02 6.15 4.82
N ARG A 307 -19.79 5.57 6.02
CA ARG A 307 -20.30 6.15 7.28
C ARG A 307 -19.75 7.55 7.52
N GLN A 308 -18.47 7.79 7.25
CA GLN A 308 -17.88 9.13 7.34
C GLN A 308 -18.52 10.09 6.33
N TYR A 309 -18.76 9.64 5.11
CA TYR A 309 -19.37 10.47 4.06
C TYR A 309 -20.80 10.89 4.44
N ARG A 310 -21.62 9.93 4.89
CA ARG A 310 -22.98 10.20 5.37
C ARG A 310 -22.98 11.20 6.54
N ARG A 311 -22.17 10.94 7.57
CA ARG A 311 -22.04 11.84 8.74
C ARG A 311 -21.57 13.23 8.37
N PHE A 312 -20.75 13.37 7.32
CA PHE A 312 -20.34 14.68 6.81
C PHE A 312 -21.53 15.45 6.24
N GLY A 313 -22.39 14.79 5.44
CA GLY A 313 -23.64 15.38 4.93
C GLY A 313 -24.65 15.74 6.03
N GLU A 314 -24.73 14.93 7.09
CA GLU A 314 -25.57 15.18 8.27
C GLU A 314 -25.07 16.32 9.19
N GLY A 315 -23.87 16.87 8.95
CA GLY A 315 -23.26 17.84 9.86
C GLY A 315 -22.58 17.24 11.10
N SER A 316 -22.68 15.93 11.31
CA SER A 316 -22.19 15.23 12.51
C SER A 316 -20.73 14.73 12.40
N GLY A 317 -20.09 14.91 11.24
CA GLY A 317 -18.73 14.47 10.94
C GLY A 317 -17.85 15.57 10.32
N LEU A 318 -16.55 15.56 10.62
CA LEU A 318 -15.58 16.54 10.10
C LEU A 318 -14.69 16.00 8.95
N ASN A 319 -14.68 14.68 8.78
CA ASN A 319 -13.88 13.99 7.77
C ASN A 319 -14.73 13.76 6.52
N HIS A 320 -14.10 13.64 5.34
CA HIS A 320 -14.73 13.48 4.01
C HIS A 320 -15.01 14.79 3.24
N LYS A 321 -14.02 15.69 3.16
CA LYS A 321 -14.13 16.95 2.41
C LYS A 321 -14.21 16.78 0.88
N GLY A 322 -13.71 15.65 0.36
CA GLY A 322 -13.83 15.28 -1.06
C GLY A 322 -15.26 14.83 -1.37
N GLY A 323 -15.74 15.09 -2.59
CA GLY A 323 -17.11 14.74 -2.97
C GLY A 323 -18.19 15.65 -2.36
N ARG A 324 -17.83 16.72 -1.64
CA ARG A 324 -18.80 17.52 -0.86
C ARG A 324 -19.79 18.34 -1.70
N SER A 325 -19.55 18.50 -3.01
CA SER A 325 -20.48 19.23 -3.88
C SER A 325 -21.81 18.50 -4.06
N ILE A 326 -21.88 17.17 -3.85
CA ILE A 326 -23.17 16.45 -3.91
C ILE A 326 -24.18 17.00 -2.89
N TRP A 327 -23.71 17.55 -1.76
CA TRP A 327 -24.57 18.12 -0.72
C TRP A 327 -25.10 19.52 -1.06
N HIS A 328 -24.77 20.05 -2.25
CA HIS A 328 -25.40 21.23 -2.81
C HIS A 328 -26.58 20.88 -3.72
N LEU A 329 -26.87 19.61 -3.98
CA LEU A 329 -28.04 19.24 -4.78
C LEU A 329 -29.29 19.28 -3.91
N ALA A 330 -30.36 19.91 -4.40
CA ALA A 330 -31.63 19.98 -3.67
C ALA A 330 -32.22 18.60 -3.37
N ASP A 331 -31.89 17.61 -4.20
CA ASP A 331 -32.29 16.21 -4.11
C ASP A 331 -31.15 15.29 -3.58
N ALA A 332 -30.21 15.84 -2.81
CA ALA A 332 -29.08 15.09 -2.27
C ALA A 332 -29.48 13.86 -1.41
N ASP A 333 -30.69 13.87 -0.84
CA ASP A 333 -31.27 12.78 -0.05
C ASP A 333 -31.67 11.57 -0.92
N ARG A 334 -31.90 11.78 -2.22
CA ARG A 334 -32.26 10.75 -3.20
C ARG A 334 -31.05 10.09 -3.87
N LEU A 335 -29.85 10.63 -3.65
CA LEU A 335 -28.63 10.09 -4.22
C LEU A 335 -28.34 8.69 -3.68
N THR A 336 -28.05 7.76 -4.60
CA THR A 336 -27.70 6.39 -4.23
C THR A 336 -26.19 6.20 -4.23
N VAL A 337 -25.72 5.23 -3.45
CA VAL A 337 -24.32 4.83 -3.45
C VAL A 337 -24.19 3.36 -3.81
N ALA A 338 -23.23 3.05 -4.68
CA ALA A 338 -22.84 1.70 -5.03
C ALA A 338 -21.35 1.48 -4.76
N TRP A 339 -20.92 0.24 -4.57
CA TRP A 339 -19.54 -0.11 -4.27
C TRP A 339 -19.07 -1.38 -4.98
N ARG A 340 -17.75 -1.48 -5.16
CA ARG A 340 -17.04 -2.71 -5.48
C ARG A 340 -16.04 -2.99 -4.37
N GLN A 341 -16.13 -4.21 -3.85
CA GLN A 341 -15.15 -4.72 -2.90
C GLN A 341 -13.84 -4.96 -3.66
N LEU A 342 -12.72 -4.57 -3.04
CA LEU A 342 -11.39 -4.91 -3.52
C LEU A 342 -10.72 -5.80 -2.47
N PRO A 343 -9.92 -6.78 -2.89
CA PRO A 343 -9.27 -7.70 -1.95
C PRO A 343 -8.46 -6.93 -0.89
N VAL A 344 -8.52 -7.44 0.33
CA VAL A 344 -7.80 -6.91 1.51
C VAL A 344 -6.28 -7.07 1.33
N VAL A 345 -5.88 -8.01 0.46
CA VAL A 345 -4.49 -8.32 0.14
C VAL A 345 -3.96 -7.27 -0.84
N PHE A 346 -2.77 -6.75 -0.51
CA PHE A 346 -2.08 -5.79 -1.37
C PHE A 346 -1.33 -6.58 -2.45
N ASP A 347 -1.89 -6.61 -3.65
CA ASP A 347 -1.32 -7.18 -4.88
C ASP A 347 -2.15 -6.86 -6.14
N GLY A 348 -3.47 -6.67 -6.05
CA GLY A 348 -4.31 -6.14 -7.14
C GLY A 348 -4.29 -4.61 -7.34
N LEU A 349 -5.24 -4.10 -8.12
CA LEU A 349 -5.51 -2.68 -8.31
C LEU A 349 -5.79 -2.01 -6.95
N GLY A 350 -4.79 -1.34 -6.37
CA GLY A 350 -4.95 -0.62 -5.10
C GLY A 350 -6.07 0.41 -5.21
N THR A 351 -6.79 0.68 -4.12
CA THR A 351 -8.02 1.50 -4.16
C THR A 351 -7.82 2.88 -4.76
N GLY A 352 -6.63 3.49 -4.60
CA GLY A 352 -6.26 4.73 -5.27
C GLY A 352 -6.02 4.59 -6.77
N THR A 353 -5.37 3.53 -7.22
CA THR A 353 -5.19 3.25 -8.66
C THR A 353 -6.54 2.91 -9.31
N ALA A 354 -7.44 2.21 -8.58
CA ALA A 354 -8.80 1.95 -9.02
C ALA A 354 -9.59 3.24 -9.21
N GLU A 355 -9.60 4.12 -8.21
CA GLU A 355 -10.26 5.42 -8.27
C GLU A 355 -9.70 6.28 -9.42
N SER A 356 -8.39 6.46 -9.51
CA SER A 356 -7.77 7.24 -10.60
C SER A 356 -8.06 6.63 -11.97
N GLY A 357 -8.05 5.30 -12.10
CA GLY A 357 -8.36 4.59 -13.33
C GLY A 357 -9.83 4.77 -13.74
N LEU A 358 -10.76 4.66 -12.80
CA LEU A 358 -12.19 4.87 -13.02
C LEU A 358 -12.48 6.33 -13.37
N ILE A 359 -11.88 7.31 -12.68
CA ILE A 359 -12.00 8.73 -13.05
C ILE A 359 -11.47 8.98 -14.46
N ARG A 360 -10.34 8.37 -14.83
CA ARG A 360 -9.81 8.45 -16.20
C ARG A 360 -10.81 7.89 -17.22
N ARG A 361 -11.40 6.72 -16.96
CA ARG A 361 -12.41 6.10 -17.83
C ARG A 361 -13.69 6.94 -17.94
N PHE A 362 -14.11 7.55 -16.84
CA PHE A 362 -15.23 8.49 -16.85
C PHE A 362 -14.93 9.68 -17.76
N LYS A 363 -13.73 10.28 -17.63
CA LYS A 363 -13.29 11.38 -18.48
C LYS A 363 -13.27 11.01 -19.95
N GLU A 364 -12.78 9.82 -20.29
CA GLU A 364 -12.76 9.31 -21.66
C GLU A 364 -14.18 9.21 -22.24
N ALA A 365 -15.16 8.78 -21.43
CA ALA A 365 -16.57 8.71 -21.83
C ALA A 365 -17.28 10.08 -21.89
N HIS A 366 -16.82 11.09 -21.14
CA HIS A 366 -17.50 12.38 -20.99
C HIS A 366 -16.64 13.57 -21.47
N GLY A 367 -15.93 13.40 -22.59
CA GLY A 367 -15.23 14.51 -23.27
C GLY A 367 -14.14 15.19 -22.44
N GLY A 368 -13.50 14.46 -21.52
CA GLY A 368 -12.45 14.94 -20.63
C GLY A 368 -12.93 15.47 -19.27
N SER A 369 -14.25 15.58 -19.08
CA SER A 369 -14.87 16.07 -17.83
C SER A 369 -14.79 15.03 -16.72
N ARG A 370 -14.60 15.50 -15.47
CA ARG A 370 -14.60 14.64 -14.28
C ARG A 370 -16.03 14.48 -13.75
N PRO A 371 -16.32 13.45 -12.94
CA PRO A 371 -17.57 13.41 -12.21
C PRO A 371 -17.73 14.68 -11.37
N PHE A 372 -18.96 15.19 -11.29
CA PHE A 372 -19.34 16.48 -10.69
C PHE A 372 -18.62 16.81 -9.36
N ALA A 373 -18.42 15.81 -8.50
CA ALA A 373 -17.86 15.98 -7.17
C ALA A 373 -16.38 15.60 -7.00
N ASN A 374 -15.71 15.18 -8.08
CA ASN A 374 -14.27 14.91 -8.08
C ASN A 374 -13.46 16.19 -8.39
N LEU A 375 -12.64 16.65 -7.44
CA LEU A 375 -11.79 17.85 -7.55
C LEU A 375 -10.41 17.58 -8.15
N VAL A 376 -9.85 16.42 -7.80
CA VAL A 376 -8.52 15.97 -8.17
C VAL A 376 -8.64 14.53 -8.66
N GLY A 377 -7.76 14.16 -9.59
CA GLY A 377 -7.85 12.92 -10.37
C GLY A 377 -7.18 13.10 -11.71
#